data_AF-A0A2V2ZHG7-F1
#
_entry.id   AF-A0A2V2ZHG7-F1
#
_cell.length_a   1.000
_cell.length_b   1.000
_cell.length_c   1.000
_cell.angle_alpha   90.00
_cell.angle_beta   90.00
_cell.angle_gamma   90.00
#
_symmetry.space_group_name_H-M   'P 1'
#
loop_
_entity.id
_entity.type
_entity.pdbx_description
1 polymer ?
#
loop_
_entity_poly.entity_id
_entity_poly.type
_entity_poly.pdbx_seq_one_letter_code
_entity_poly.pdbx_strand_id
1 'polypeptide(L)'
;MSENEINLFIERNLTNFSVNSTGWNELIRKLLYEFALAGWNMEHRVFGKEKFGELRCYTYSEDEILNNKLKNIKDKYSKLSVKTCEICGEEGKMRTIGSWQTTLCLNHFLEQQPVIEIDDKQNVKRSNEVVLNIQNIVKAEVEYDLKSLWLYTHPEEGFYFSWQEPNYYLLLRSVPLSFFPEESRNEISAVFQDLRNCEICGYKAVHQKNCLRCHHEPWNDSGYFIQDYGEKSKYIKECQMDIFIDEDDYEKYFKHDRSFEKTPGHQILFTSEELSEYEKLLF
;
A
#
# COMPACT_ATOMS: atom_id res chain seq x y z
N MET A 1 -14.62 28.71 -30.16
CA MET A 1 -15.21 27.76 -29.20
C MET A 1 -15.54 28.54 -27.94
N SER A 2 -16.79 28.55 -27.53
CA SER A 2 -17.22 29.25 -26.31
C SER A 2 -17.00 28.37 -25.08
N GLU A 3 -16.79 28.99 -23.92
CA GLU A 3 -16.62 28.30 -22.64
C GLU A 3 -17.83 27.41 -22.30
N ASN A 4 -19.03 27.86 -22.65
CA ASN A 4 -20.27 27.10 -22.46
C ASN A 4 -20.30 25.80 -23.28
N GLU A 5 -19.80 25.81 -24.52
CA GLU A 5 -19.73 24.59 -25.36
C GLU A 5 -18.76 23.56 -24.76
N ILE A 6 -17.63 24.02 -24.24
CA ILE A 6 -16.65 23.15 -23.58
C ILE A 6 -17.24 22.55 -22.29
N ASN A 7 -17.92 23.35 -21.48
CA ASN A 7 -18.57 22.86 -20.26
C ASN A 7 -19.62 21.79 -20.56
N LEU A 8 -20.46 21.99 -21.58
CA LEU A 8 -21.43 20.97 -22.02
C LEU A 8 -20.74 19.69 -22.52
N PHE A 9 -19.64 19.83 -23.26
CA PHE A 9 -18.81 18.70 -23.67
C PHE A 9 -18.26 17.92 -22.47
N ILE A 10 -17.75 18.62 -21.45
CA ILE A 10 -17.20 18.01 -20.24
C ILE A 10 -18.29 17.22 -19.50
N GLU A 11 -19.42 17.84 -19.17
CA GLU A 11 -20.49 17.17 -18.39
C GLU A 11 -21.01 15.92 -19.11
N ARG A 12 -21.20 15.99 -20.42
CA ARG A 12 -21.69 14.86 -21.22
C ARG A 12 -20.71 13.69 -21.26
N ASN A 13 -19.41 13.97 -21.11
CA ASN A 13 -18.37 12.95 -21.19
C ASN A 13 -17.90 12.45 -19.82
N LEU A 14 -18.10 13.20 -18.74
CA LEU A 14 -17.68 12.79 -17.40
C LEU A 14 -18.28 11.42 -17.02
N THR A 15 -19.54 11.18 -17.37
CA THR A 15 -20.23 9.90 -17.10
C THR A 15 -19.76 8.73 -17.95
N ASN A 16 -18.93 8.96 -18.98
CA ASN A 16 -18.36 7.91 -19.81
C ASN A 16 -17.08 7.31 -19.20
N PHE A 17 -16.64 7.80 -18.04
CA PHE A 17 -15.50 7.29 -17.32
C PHE A 17 -15.94 6.26 -16.28
N SER A 18 -15.50 5.01 -16.45
CA SER A 18 -15.73 3.92 -15.49
C SER A 18 -14.60 3.91 -14.46
N VAL A 19 -14.70 4.79 -13.47
CA VAL A 19 -13.74 4.92 -12.34
C VAL A 19 -14.40 4.51 -11.02
N ASN A 20 -13.59 4.16 -10.02
CA ASN A 20 -14.09 3.58 -8.77
C ASN A 20 -14.91 4.56 -7.92
N SER A 21 -14.62 5.86 -8.00
CA SER A 21 -15.32 6.90 -7.24
C SER A 21 -15.07 8.29 -7.85
N THR A 22 -15.42 9.36 -7.12
CA THR A 22 -15.47 10.75 -7.62
C THR A 22 -14.17 11.53 -7.49
N GLY A 23 -13.16 11.00 -6.80
CA GLY A 23 -11.92 11.72 -6.51
C GLY A 23 -11.15 12.18 -7.74
N TRP A 24 -11.30 11.47 -8.86
CA TRP A 24 -10.68 11.85 -10.14
C TRP A 24 -11.56 12.73 -11.03
N ASN A 25 -12.77 13.11 -10.62
CA ASN A 25 -13.66 13.91 -11.46
C ASN A 25 -13.02 15.22 -11.90
N GLU A 26 -12.31 15.92 -11.02
CA GLU A 26 -11.60 17.16 -11.38
C GLU A 26 -10.45 16.93 -12.35
N LEU A 27 -9.74 15.80 -12.25
CA LEU A 27 -8.71 15.44 -13.23
C LEU A 27 -9.33 15.16 -14.60
N ILE A 28 -10.43 14.41 -14.64
CA ILE A 28 -11.16 14.09 -15.87
C ILE A 28 -11.71 15.36 -16.53
N ARG A 29 -12.30 16.27 -15.74
CA ARG A 29 -12.78 17.58 -16.22
C ARG A 29 -11.67 18.38 -16.89
N LYS A 30 -10.49 18.48 -16.24
CA LYS A 30 -9.33 19.19 -16.79
C LYS A 30 -8.77 18.49 -18.03
N LEU A 31 -8.73 17.15 -18.06
CA LEU A 31 -8.35 16.37 -19.24
C LEU A 31 -9.25 16.68 -20.44
N LEU A 32 -10.57 16.64 -20.23
CA LEU A 32 -11.56 16.92 -21.28
C LEU A 32 -11.47 18.38 -21.76
N TYR A 33 -11.25 19.33 -20.84
CA TYR A 33 -10.99 20.72 -21.18
C TYR A 33 -9.75 20.87 -22.09
N GLU A 34 -8.63 20.23 -21.73
CA GLU A 34 -7.41 20.25 -22.54
C GLU A 34 -7.59 19.56 -23.91
N PHE A 35 -8.41 18.50 -23.99
CA PHE A 35 -8.78 17.89 -25.27
C PHE A 35 -9.54 18.85 -26.19
N ALA A 36 -10.51 19.59 -25.66
CA ALA A 36 -11.26 20.58 -26.43
C ALA A 36 -10.34 21.68 -26.97
N LEU A 37 -9.42 22.18 -26.14
CA LEU A 37 -8.41 23.17 -26.57
C LEU A 37 -7.39 22.61 -27.59
N ALA A 38 -7.07 21.33 -27.50
CA ALA A 38 -6.17 20.67 -28.44
C ALA A 38 -6.78 20.49 -29.84
N GLY A 39 -8.10 20.63 -29.96
CA GLY A 39 -8.85 20.49 -31.21
C GLY A 39 -9.63 19.19 -31.34
N TRP A 40 -9.90 18.48 -30.24
CA TRP A 40 -10.79 17.31 -30.28
C TRP A 40 -12.18 17.69 -30.79
N ASN A 41 -12.73 16.87 -31.70
CA ASN A 41 -14.11 17.04 -32.13
C ASN A 41 -15.05 16.75 -30.95
N MET A 42 -15.63 17.81 -30.38
CA MET A 42 -16.54 17.70 -29.23
C MET A 42 -17.84 16.95 -29.54
N GLU A 43 -18.15 16.61 -30.78
CA GLU A 43 -19.25 15.68 -31.10
C GLU A 43 -18.89 14.22 -30.78
N HIS A 44 -17.60 13.88 -30.80
CA HIS A 44 -17.11 12.55 -30.47
C HIS A 44 -17.03 12.36 -28.95
N ARG A 45 -17.57 11.23 -28.49
CA ARG A 45 -17.50 10.84 -27.10
C ARG A 45 -16.09 10.41 -26.72
N VAL A 46 -15.71 10.74 -25.50
CA VAL A 46 -14.46 10.33 -24.86
C VAL A 46 -14.80 9.31 -23.79
N PHE A 47 -14.05 8.21 -23.76
CA PHE A 47 -14.22 7.13 -22.80
C PHE A 47 -12.92 6.93 -22.01
N GLY A 48 -13.05 6.55 -20.75
CA GLY A 48 -11.93 6.16 -19.93
C GLY A 48 -12.35 5.23 -18.81
N LYS A 49 -11.37 4.71 -18.10
CA LYS A 49 -11.58 3.85 -16.94
C LYS A 49 -10.39 3.89 -16.01
N GLU A 50 -10.61 3.43 -14.78
CA GLU A 50 -9.53 2.98 -13.93
C GLU A 50 -8.93 1.68 -14.51
N LYS A 51 -7.60 1.60 -14.50
CA LYS A 51 -6.88 0.37 -14.78
C LYS A 51 -5.53 0.36 -14.06
N PHE A 52 -5.36 -0.58 -13.13
CA PHE A 52 -4.15 -0.76 -12.32
C PHE A 52 -3.82 0.49 -11.47
N GLY A 53 -4.82 1.05 -10.79
CA GLY A 53 -4.70 2.24 -9.95
C GLY A 53 -4.57 3.56 -10.73
N GLU A 54 -4.77 3.53 -12.04
CA GLU A 54 -4.50 4.67 -12.92
C GLU A 54 -5.69 5.03 -13.83
N LEU A 55 -5.89 6.32 -14.08
CA LEU A 55 -6.83 6.81 -15.08
C LEU A 55 -6.30 6.56 -16.51
N ARG A 56 -6.99 5.69 -17.25
CA ARG A 56 -6.75 5.45 -18.68
C ARG A 56 -7.85 6.06 -19.52
N CYS A 57 -7.47 6.84 -20.53
CA CYS A 57 -8.38 7.44 -21.50
C CYS A 57 -8.11 6.87 -22.90
N TYR A 58 -9.17 6.45 -23.60
CA TYR A 58 -9.08 5.82 -24.91
C TYR A 58 -9.62 6.75 -25.99
N THR A 59 -8.70 7.43 -26.66
CA THR A 59 -9.00 8.29 -27.82
C THR A 59 -7.94 8.09 -28.90
N TYR A 60 -8.38 8.20 -30.14
CA TYR A 60 -7.56 8.11 -31.34
C TYR A 60 -8.01 9.16 -32.35
N SER A 61 -7.05 9.73 -33.06
CA SER A 61 -7.25 10.65 -34.19
C SER A 61 -6.36 10.21 -35.35
N GLU A 62 -6.89 10.24 -36.56
CA GLU A 62 -6.11 10.00 -37.79
C GLU A 62 -5.13 11.15 -38.08
N ASP A 63 -5.41 12.36 -37.61
CA ASP A 63 -4.45 13.47 -37.61
C ASP A 63 -3.34 13.19 -36.58
N GLU A 64 -2.13 12.97 -37.08
CA GLU A 64 -0.93 12.65 -36.30
C GLU A 64 -0.55 13.77 -35.31
N ILE A 65 -0.69 15.04 -35.70
CA ILE A 65 -0.36 16.19 -34.85
C ILE A 65 -1.34 16.24 -33.68
N LEU A 66 -2.64 16.09 -33.97
CA LEU A 66 -3.67 16.02 -32.92
C LEU A 66 -3.45 14.80 -32.04
N ASN A 67 -3.18 13.62 -32.61
CA ASN A 67 -2.98 12.40 -31.85
C ASN A 67 -1.78 12.50 -30.89
N ASN A 68 -0.68 13.15 -31.31
CA ASN A 68 0.46 13.43 -30.45
C ASN A 68 0.12 14.38 -29.29
N LYS A 69 -0.67 15.44 -29.54
CA LYS A 69 -1.16 16.33 -28.47
C LYS A 69 -2.03 15.57 -27.47
N LEU A 70 -2.99 14.78 -27.96
CA LEU A 70 -3.87 13.97 -27.12
C LEU A 70 -3.09 12.96 -26.29
N LYS A 71 -2.05 12.33 -26.86
CA LYS A 71 -1.16 11.42 -26.13
C LYS A 71 -0.49 12.14 -24.94
N ASN A 72 0.12 13.31 -25.17
CA ASN A 72 0.78 14.06 -24.11
C ASN A 72 -0.19 14.46 -22.98
N ILE A 73 -1.41 14.86 -23.33
CA ILE A 73 -2.45 15.19 -22.35
C ILE A 73 -2.84 13.92 -21.55
N LYS A 74 -3.09 12.79 -22.24
CA LYS A 74 -3.39 11.51 -21.57
C LYS A 74 -2.28 11.13 -20.59
N ASP A 75 -1.02 11.13 -21.02
CA ASP A 75 0.13 10.76 -20.20
C ASP A 75 0.27 11.67 -18.97
N LYS A 76 0.02 12.97 -19.13
CA LYS A 76 0.00 13.93 -18.00
C LYS A 76 -1.04 13.53 -16.94
N TYR A 77 -2.29 13.32 -17.34
CA TYR A 77 -3.38 13.04 -16.38
C TYR A 77 -3.32 11.62 -15.80
N SER A 78 -2.75 10.68 -16.55
CA SER A 78 -2.40 9.35 -16.05
C SER A 78 -1.39 9.45 -14.90
N LYS A 79 -0.29 10.19 -15.08
CA LYS A 79 0.70 10.46 -14.02
C LYS A 79 0.13 11.23 -12.83
N LEU A 80 -0.84 12.13 -13.06
CA LEU A 80 -1.51 12.83 -11.96
C LEU A 80 -2.45 11.90 -11.18
N SER A 81 -3.13 10.98 -11.88
CA SER A 81 -4.10 10.08 -11.25
C SER A 81 -3.45 9.15 -10.22
N VAL A 82 -2.24 8.65 -10.47
CA VAL A 82 -1.50 7.81 -9.50
C VAL A 82 -1.00 8.55 -8.27
N LYS A 83 -1.14 9.88 -8.24
CA LYS A 83 -0.82 10.76 -7.10
C LYS A 83 -2.07 11.37 -6.45
N THR A 84 -3.25 10.95 -6.88
CA THR A 84 -4.54 11.52 -6.48
C THR A 84 -5.45 10.41 -6.00
N CYS A 85 -5.99 10.52 -4.79
CA CYS A 85 -6.92 9.52 -4.27
C CYS A 85 -8.17 9.41 -5.16
N GLU A 86 -8.47 8.22 -5.64
CA GLU A 86 -9.63 7.98 -6.51
C GLU A 86 -10.97 8.19 -5.80
N ILE A 87 -10.99 8.19 -4.47
CA ILE A 87 -12.21 8.39 -3.65
C ILE A 87 -12.47 9.88 -3.38
N CYS A 88 -11.50 10.60 -2.80
CA CYS A 88 -11.72 12.00 -2.38
C CYS A 88 -11.00 13.06 -3.21
N GLY A 89 -10.03 12.71 -4.05
CA GLY A 89 -9.28 13.67 -4.87
C GLY A 89 -8.14 14.40 -4.15
N GLU A 90 -7.92 14.11 -2.86
CA GLU A 90 -6.72 14.56 -2.12
C GLU A 90 -5.46 13.81 -2.57
N GLU A 91 -4.30 14.22 -2.06
CA GLU A 91 -3.03 13.52 -2.30
C GLU A 91 -3.17 12.02 -1.95
N GLY A 92 -2.86 11.18 -2.94
CA GLY A 92 -2.92 9.74 -2.84
C GLY A 92 -1.67 9.10 -3.41
N LYS A 93 -1.54 7.79 -3.22
CA LYS A 93 -0.47 6.99 -3.80
C LYS A 93 -1.02 5.65 -4.28
N MET A 94 -0.30 5.02 -5.18
CA MET A 94 -0.56 3.64 -5.62
C MET A 94 -0.44 2.70 -4.43
N ARG A 95 -1.41 1.80 -4.28
CA ARG A 95 -1.51 0.84 -3.18
C ARG A 95 -2.04 -0.48 -3.67
N THR A 96 -1.71 -1.54 -2.93
CA THR A 96 -2.25 -2.88 -3.18
C THR A 96 -3.15 -3.32 -2.05
N ILE A 97 -4.42 -3.63 -2.37
CA ILE A 97 -5.39 -4.22 -1.45
C ILE A 97 -5.73 -5.61 -1.96
N GLY A 98 -5.25 -6.64 -1.26
CA GLY A 98 -5.34 -8.02 -1.72
C GLY A 98 -4.62 -8.21 -3.06
N SER A 99 -5.37 -8.42 -4.15
CA SER A 99 -4.83 -8.57 -5.51
C SER A 99 -5.12 -7.37 -6.43
N TRP A 100 -5.66 -6.27 -5.89
CA TRP A 100 -6.06 -5.10 -6.65
C TRP A 100 -5.11 -3.93 -6.40
N GLN A 101 -4.71 -3.26 -7.48
CA GLN A 101 -3.99 -1.98 -7.41
C GLN A 101 -5.00 -0.83 -7.48
N THR A 102 -4.84 0.15 -6.59
CA THR A 102 -5.70 1.33 -6.47
C THR A 102 -4.85 2.54 -6.10
N THR A 103 -5.34 3.77 -6.32
CA THR A 103 -4.67 4.98 -5.79
C THR A 103 -5.50 5.61 -4.70
N LEU A 104 -5.03 5.54 -3.45
CA LEU A 104 -5.75 6.03 -2.28
C LEU A 104 -4.88 6.92 -1.38
N CYS A 105 -5.52 7.87 -0.69
CA CYS A 105 -4.93 8.50 0.47
C CYS A 105 -4.88 7.49 1.64
N LEU A 106 -4.04 7.76 2.65
CA LEU A 106 -3.85 6.85 3.78
C LEU A 106 -5.17 6.51 4.51
N ASN A 107 -6.06 7.49 4.67
CA ASN A 107 -7.33 7.28 5.38
C ASN A 107 -8.22 6.26 4.66
N HIS A 108 -8.48 6.46 3.36
CA HIS A 108 -9.29 5.54 2.56
C HIS A 108 -8.64 4.17 2.38
N PHE A 109 -7.31 4.12 2.40
CA PHE A 109 -6.60 2.83 2.45
C PHE A 109 -6.87 2.09 3.76
N LEU A 110 -6.75 2.76 4.91
CA LEU A 110 -6.99 2.16 6.22
C LEU A 110 -8.45 1.75 6.45
N GLU A 111 -9.40 2.41 5.80
CA GLU A 111 -10.81 1.98 5.80
C GLU A 111 -11.00 0.61 5.13
N GLN A 112 -10.18 0.31 4.11
CA GLN A 112 -10.22 -0.95 3.38
C GLN A 112 -9.25 -2.00 3.93
N GLN A 113 -8.21 -1.58 4.64
CA GLN A 113 -7.22 -2.42 5.30
C GLN A 113 -7.10 -2.04 6.78
N PRO A 114 -8.06 -2.50 7.61
CA PRO A 114 -8.19 -2.04 8.98
C PRO A 114 -7.03 -2.49 9.86
N VAL A 115 -6.66 -1.60 10.79
CA VAL A 115 -5.74 -1.92 11.88
C VAL A 115 -6.39 -2.94 12.81
N ILE A 116 -5.67 -4.01 13.15
CA ILE A 116 -6.11 -4.92 14.20
C ILE A 116 -5.91 -4.21 15.54
N GLU A 117 -6.97 -4.12 16.33
CA GLU A 117 -6.90 -3.63 17.71
C GLU A 117 -7.31 -4.72 18.69
N ILE A 118 -6.63 -4.76 19.83
CA ILE A 118 -6.98 -5.65 20.95
C ILE A 118 -7.23 -4.75 22.15
N ASP A 119 -8.45 -4.76 22.67
CA ASP A 119 -8.82 -3.97 23.85
C ASP A 119 -8.52 -4.69 25.17
N ASP A 120 -8.69 -3.99 26.30
CA ASP A 120 -8.42 -4.53 27.63
C ASP A 120 -9.29 -5.75 27.99
N LYS A 121 -10.44 -5.91 27.31
CA LYS A 121 -11.34 -7.07 27.45
C LYS A 121 -11.00 -8.19 26.47
N GLN A 122 -9.86 -8.11 25.78
CA GLN A 122 -9.39 -9.09 24.80
C GLN A 122 -10.30 -9.21 23.56
N ASN A 123 -11.08 -8.16 23.25
CA ASN A 123 -11.79 -8.11 21.98
C ASN A 123 -10.83 -7.71 20.86
N VAL A 124 -10.81 -8.51 19.80
CA VAL A 124 -10.15 -8.18 18.53
C VAL A 124 -11.10 -7.35 17.70
N LYS A 125 -10.65 -6.18 17.25
CA LYS A 125 -11.45 -5.23 16.47
C LYS A 125 -10.80 -4.89 15.14
N ARG A 126 -11.65 -4.58 14.16
CA ARG A 126 -11.31 -3.97 12.87
C ARG A 126 -12.27 -2.81 12.65
N SER A 127 -11.77 -1.63 12.28
CA SER A 127 -12.61 -0.43 12.04
C SER A 127 -13.59 -0.12 13.20
N ASN A 128 -13.16 -0.32 14.45
CA ASN A 128 -13.97 -0.21 15.68
C ASN A 128 -15.06 -1.27 15.89
N GLU A 129 -15.25 -2.20 14.96
CA GLU A 129 -16.17 -3.33 15.12
C GLU A 129 -15.48 -4.51 15.77
N VAL A 130 -16.16 -5.16 16.72
CA VAL A 130 -15.65 -6.39 17.35
C VAL A 130 -15.80 -7.54 16.37
N VAL A 131 -14.68 -8.14 16.00
CA VAL A 131 -14.62 -9.30 15.12
C VAL A 131 -14.78 -10.58 15.94
N LEU A 132 -14.00 -10.71 17.01
CA LEU A 132 -14.07 -11.84 17.95
C LEU A 132 -13.50 -11.44 19.31
N ASN A 133 -13.71 -12.28 20.32
CA ASN A 133 -13.00 -12.18 21.59
C ASN A 133 -12.00 -13.34 21.73
N ILE A 134 -10.77 -13.06 22.12
CA ILE A 134 -9.70 -14.08 22.25
C ILE A 134 -10.10 -15.19 23.23
N GLN A 135 -10.88 -14.86 24.27
CA GLN A 135 -11.35 -15.83 25.26
C GLN A 135 -12.34 -16.86 24.69
N ASN A 136 -12.96 -16.54 23.55
CA ASN A 136 -13.92 -17.43 22.88
C ASN A 136 -13.25 -18.32 21.82
N ILE A 137 -11.93 -18.20 21.63
CA ILE A 137 -11.20 -19.03 20.67
C ILE A 137 -11.19 -20.48 21.17
N VAL A 138 -11.55 -21.40 20.27
CA VAL A 138 -11.49 -22.85 20.52
C VAL A 138 -10.36 -23.54 19.75
N LYS A 139 -9.89 -22.91 18.67
CA LYS A 139 -8.84 -23.43 17.79
C LYS A 139 -8.17 -22.27 17.05
N ALA A 140 -6.87 -22.38 16.80
CA ALA A 140 -6.13 -21.45 15.96
C ALA A 140 -5.21 -22.20 15.00
N GLU A 141 -5.07 -21.71 13.77
CA GLU A 141 -4.21 -22.28 12.75
C GLU A 141 -3.39 -21.18 12.09
N VAL A 142 -2.14 -21.51 11.74
CA VAL A 142 -1.25 -20.63 10.99
C VAL A 142 -0.85 -21.30 9.69
N GLU A 143 -0.74 -20.51 8.63
CA GLU A 143 -0.38 -20.98 7.30
C GLU A 143 0.69 -20.09 6.67
N TYR A 144 1.34 -20.59 5.63
CA TYR A 144 2.31 -19.86 4.80
C TYR A 144 3.47 -19.24 5.61
N ASP A 145 4.16 -20.02 6.44
CA ASP A 145 5.25 -19.55 7.30
C ASP A 145 4.81 -18.44 8.26
N LEU A 146 3.69 -18.67 8.96
CA LEU A 146 3.09 -17.73 9.93
C LEU A 146 2.61 -16.41 9.32
N LYS A 147 2.34 -16.38 8.01
CA LYS A 147 1.83 -15.20 7.30
C LYS A 147 0.31 -15.09 7.35
N SER A 148 -0.38 -16.17 7.66
CA SER A 148 -1.84 -16.20 7.79
C SER A 148 -2.23 -16.82 9.11
N LEU A 149 -3.24 -16.25 9.75
CA LEU A 149 -3.80 -16.72 11.02
C LEU A 149 -5.31 -16.92 10.87
N TRP A 150 -5.77 -18.12 11.18
CA TRP A 150 -7.18 -18.46 11.31
C TRP A 150 -7.52 -18.66 12.78
N LEU A 151 -8.52 -17.93 13.27
CA LEU A 151 -9.03 -18.04 14.63
C LEU A 151 -10.47 -18.54 14.59
N TYR A 152 -10.77 -19.62 15.31
CA TYR A 152 -12.09 -20.23 15.31
C TYR A 152 -12.74 -20.04 16.68
N THR A 153 -13.98 -19.55 16.71
CA THR A 153 -14.82 -19.52 17.93
C THR A 153 -15.82 -20.69 17.96
N HIS A 154 -16.09 -21.27 16.79
CA HIS A 154 -16.86 -22.49 16.58
C HIS A 154 -16.21 -23.27 15.41
N PRO A 155 -16.33 -24.61 15.32
CA PRO A 155 -15.71 -25.40 14.23
C PRO A 155 -16.04 -24.97 12.80
N GLU A 156 -17.16 -24.27 12.59
CA GLU A 156 -17.62 -23.82 11.26
C GLU A 156 -17.39 -22.32 11.01
N GLU A 157 -16.93 -21.56 12.02
CA GLU A 157 -16.76 -20.11 11.95
C GLU A 157 -15.31 -19.75 12.24
N GLY A 158 -14.57 -19.48 11.16
CA GLY A 158 -13.17 -19.05 11.19
C GLY A 158 -13.03 -17.59 10.78
N PHE A 159 -12.21 -16.86 11.52
CA PHE A 159 -11.82 -15.49 11.23
C PHE A 159 -10.39 -15.47 10.70
N TYR A 160 -10.22 -14.94 9.49
CA TYR A 160 -8.93 -14.82 8.82
C TYR A 160 -8.24 -13.50 9.13
N PHE A 161 -6.92 -13.56 9.36
CA PHE A 161 -6.02 -12.42 9.53
C PHE A 161 -4.74 -12.63 8.72
N SER A 162 -4.25 -11.56 8.09
CA SER A 162 -3.05 -11.57 7.24
C SER A 162 -1.93 -10.74 7.86
N TRP A 163 -0.67 -11.15 7.65
CA TRP A 163 0.53 -10.39 8.02
C TRP A 163 0.58 -8.98 7.44
N GLN A 164 -0.17 -8.74 6.37
CA GLN A 164 -0.29 -7.42 5.75
C GLN A 164 -1.07 -6.45 6.64
N GLU A 165 -1.88 -6.92 7.60
CA GLU A 165 -2.63 -6.08 8.53
C GLU A 165 -1.73 -5.61 9.68
N PRO A 166 -1.79 -4.33 10.10
CA PRO A 166 -1.01 -3.84 11.24
C PRO A 166 -1.48 -4.54 12.50
N ASN A 167 -0.55 -4.81 13.42
CA ASN A 167 -0.77 -5.60 14.63
C ASN A 167 -1.09 -7.09 14.38
N TYR A 168 -0.86 -7.63 13.18
CA TYR A 168 -0.99 -9.07 12.95
C TYR A 168 -0.11 -9.89 13.93
N TYR A 169 1.18 -9.56 14.04
CA TYR A 169 2.09 -10.28 14.92
C TYR A 169 1.79 -10.02 16.41
N LEU A 170 1.21 -8.85 16.74
CA LEU A 170 0.66 -8.59 18.06
C LEU A 170 -0.48 -9.57 18.38
N LEU A 171 -1.44 -9.74 17.46
CA LEU A 171 -2.54 -10.70 17.61
C LEU A 171 -2.02 -12.14 17.72
N LEU A 172 -1.11 -12.54 16.83
CA LEU A 172 -0.50 -13.87 16.87
C LEU A 172 0.15 -14.15 18.24
N ARG A 173 0.85 -13.16 18.81
CA ARG A 173 1.46 -13.26 20.14
C ARG A 173 0.44 -13.28 21.29
N SER A 174 -0.71 -12.63 21.10
CA SER A 174 -1.76 -12.53 22.13
C SER A 174 -2.63 -13.78 22.24
N VAL A 175 -2.70 -14.62 21.21
CA VAL A 175 -3.49 -15.86 21.24
C VAL A 175 -2.73 -16.95 22.04
N PRO A 176 -3.37 -17.60 23.02
CA PRO A 176 -2.73 -18.67 23.79
C PRO A 176 -2.23 -19.83 22.92
N LEU A 177 -0.97 -20.22 23.11
CA LEU A 177 -0.32 -21.30 22.36
C LEU A 177 -1.08 -22.63 22.41
N SER A 178 -1.83 -22.89 23.49
CA SER A 178 -2.64 -24.10 23.64
C SER A 178 -3.69 -24.30 22.55
N PHE A 179 -4.11 -23.22 21.87
CA PHE A 179 -5.08 -23.30 20.78
C PHE A 179 -4.48 -23.71 19.43
N PHE A 180 -3.14 -23.66 19.30
CA PHE A 180 -2.44 -24.04 18.08
C PHE A 180 -2.05 -25.53 18.10
N PRO A 181 -1.86 -26.16 16.92
CA PRO A 181 -1.20 -27.46 16.79
C PRO A 181 0.21 -27.46 17.38
N GLU A 182 0.69 -28.61 17.86
CA GLU A 182 1.99 -28.74 18.54
C GLU A 182 3.18 -28.25 17.70
N GLU A 183 3.18 -28.58 16.40
CA GLU A 183 4.20 -28.13 15.45
C GLU A 183 4.27 -26.59 15.39
N SER A 184 3.12 -25.93 15.19
CA SER A 184 3.02 -24.47 15.14
C SER A 184 3.39 -23.79 16.46
N ARG A 185 3.15 -24.41 17.62
CA ARG A 185 3.51 -23.82 18.93
C ARG A 185 5.00 -23.55 19.03
N ASN A 186 5.81 -24.49 18.56
CA ASN A 186 7.26 -24.38 18.61
C ASN A 186 7.76 -23.27 17.67
N GLU A 187 7.20 -23.20 16.46
CA GLU A 187 7.52 -22.15 15.49
C GLU A 187 7.16 -20.76 16.01
N ILE A 188 5.93 -20.57 16.48
CA ILE A 188 5.46 -19.29 17.05
C ILE A 188 6.34 -18.88 18.24
N SER A 189 6.65 -19.82 19.13
CA SER A 189 7.52 -19.54 20.28
C SER A 189 8.93 -19.13 19.84
N ALA A 190 9.51 -19.84 18.88
CA ALA A 190 10.84 -19.55 18.36
C ALA A 190 10.91 -18.17 17.69
N VAL A 191 9.84 -17.75 17.01
CA VAL A 191 9.75 -16.42 16.40
C VAL A 191 9.94 -15.32 17.43
N PHE A 192 9.20 -15.36 18.54
CA PHE A 192 9.20 -14.26 19.51
C PHE A 192 10.34 -14.32 20.55
N GLN A 193 11.02 -15.46 20.69
CA GLN A 193 12.13 -15.62 21.66
C GLN A 193 13.45 -15.00 21.18
N ASP A 194 13.76 -15.09 19.88
CA ASP A 194 15.07 -14.69 19.33
C ASP A 194 14.96 -13.62 18.23
N LEU A 195 14.08 -12.63 18.46
CA LEU A 195 14.00 -11.48 17.56
C LEU A 195 15.26 -10.63 17.68
N ARG A 196 15.91 -10.36 16.56
CA ARG A 196 17.08 -9.49 16.47
C ARG A 196 16.66 -8.08 16.03
N ASN A 197 17.52 -7.10 16.32
CA ASN A 197 17.32 -5.72 15.91
C ASN A 197 17.49 -5.58 14.39
N CYS A 198 16.56 -4.90 13.74
CA CYS A 198 16.67 -4.55 12.32
C CYS A 198 17.39 -3.21 12.19
N GLU A 199 18.54 -3.18 11.50
CA GLU A 199 19.27 -1.93 11.23
C GLU A 199 18.57 -1.05 10.18
N ILE A 200 17.71 -1.66 9.36
CA ILE A 200 16.96 -0.96 8.32
C ILE A 200 15.82 -0.18 8.98
N CYS A 201 14.80 -0.85 9.52
CA CYS A 201 13.63 -0.16 10.08
C CYS A 201 13.75 0.23 11.56
N GLY A 202 14.75 -0.26 12.29
CA GLY A 202 14.96 0.10 13.69
C GLY A 202 14.09 -0.63 14.71
N TYR A 203 13.46 -1.75 14.36
CA TYR A 203 12.65 -2.55 15.28
C TYR A 203 13.27 -3.91 15.58
N LYS A 204 13.01 -4.44 16.79
CA LYS A 204 13.39 -5.81 17.18
C LYS A 204 12.42 -6.81 16.56
N ALA A 205 12.63 -7.09 15.27
CA ALA A 205 11.70 -7.82 14.42
C ALA A 205 12.38 -8.75 13.41
N VAL A 206 13.71 -8.92 13.46
CA VAL A 206 14.41 -9.82 12.54
C VAL A 206 14.26 -11.26 13.02
N HIS A 207 13.68 -12.10 12.17
CA HIS A 207 13.58 -13.53 12.37
C HIS A 207 14.13 -14.27 11.14
N GLN A 208 15.03 -15.23 11.37
CA GLN A 208 15.71 -15.97 10.31
C GLN A 208 16.35 -15.04 9.26
N LYS A 209 15.85 -15.03 8.02
CA LYS A 209 16.42 -14.28 6.90
C LYS A 209 15.79 -12.91 6.68
N ASN A 210 14.67 -12.56 7.33
CA ASN A 210 13.94 -11.33 7.02
C ASN A 210 13.51 -10.58 8.28
N CYS A 211 13.30 -9.28 8.15
CA CYS A 211 12.56 -8.51 9.14
C CYS A 211 11.06 -8.79 9.01
N LEU A 212 10.39 -9.21 10.08
CA LEU A 212 8.94 -9.43 10.09
C LEU A 212 8.13 -8.13 10.00
N ARG A 213 8.77 -6.96 10.21
CA ARG A 213 8.14 -5.65 10.10
C ARG A 213 8.36 -4.99 8.75
N CYS A 214 9.59 -4.91 8.25
CA CYS A 214 9.89 -4.22 6.98
C CYS A 214 10.19 -5.16 5.82
N HIS A 215 10.16 -6.48 6.03
CA HIS A 215 10.40 -7.54 5.04
C HIS A 215 11.74 -7.54 4.31
N HIS A 216 12.62 -6.59 4.64
CA HIS A 216 13.98 -6.57 4.12
C HIS A 216 14.82 -7.68 4.74
N GLU A 217 15.67 -8.27 3.90
CA GLU A 217 16.72 -9.19 4.32
C GLU A 217 17.81 -8.39 5.07
N PRO A 218 18.23 -8.77 6.28
CA PRO A 218 19.39 -8.15 6.91
C PRO A 218 20.65 -8.42 6.09
N TRP A 219 21.55 -7.44 6.03
CA TRP A 219 22.84 -7.61 5.36
C TRP A 219 23.54 -8.91 5.81
N ASN A 220 24.05 -9.65 4.85
CA ASN A 220 24.97 -10.76 5.06
C ASN A 220 26.09 -10.72 4.02
N ASP A 221 27.22 -11.37 4.33
CA ASP A 221 28.42 -11.35 3.48
C ASP A 221 28.29 -12.28 2.24
N SER A 222 27.06 -12.47 1.73
CA SER A 222 26.86 -13.18 0.48
C SER A 222 27.35 -12.34 -0.72
N GLY A 223 27.71 -13.03 -1.80
CA GLY A 223 28.35 -12.41 -2.95
C GLY A 223 27.51 -11.33 -3.62
N TYR A 224 26.17 -11.46 -3.64
CA TYR A 224 25.31 -10.49 -4.34
C TYR A 224 25.28 -9.14 -3.60
N PHE A 225 25.20 -9.14 -2.27
CA PHE A 225 25.23 -7.91 -1.48
C PHE A 225 26.51 -7.10 -1.72
N ILE A 226 27.65 -7.78 -1.75
CA ILE A 226 28.95 -7.15 -2.00
C ILE A 226 29.06 -6.69 -3.45
N GLN A 227 28.54 -7.45 -4.41
CA GLN A 227 28.59 -7.09 -5.83
C GLN A 227 27.73 -5.87 -6.16
N ASP A 228 26.50 -5.81 -5.63
CA ASP A 228 25.52 -4.80 -5.98
C ASP A 228 25.70 -3.51 -5.17
N TYR A 229 26.01 -3.65 -3.88
CA TYR A 229 26.08 -2.53 -2.94
C TYR A 229 27.51 -2.21 -2.47
N GLY A 230 28.46 -3.13 -2.60
CA GLY A 230 29.84 -2.94 -2.14
C GLY A 230 29.99 -3.03 -0.62
N GLU A 231 29.26 -2.19 0.12
CA GLU A 231 29.33 -2.08 1.57
C GLU A 231 27.95 -2.11 2.22
N LYS A 232 27.90 -2.67 3.43
CA LYS A 232 26.69 -2.79 4.26
C LYS A 232 25.95 -1.46 4.46
N SER A 233 26.68 -0.38 4.69
CA SER A 233 26.11 0.95 4.93
C SER A 233 25.30 1.45 3.73
N LYS A 234 25.79 1.21 2.50
CA LYS A 234 25.10 1.59 1.27
C LYS A 234 23.80 0.80 1.10
N TYR A 235 23.83 -0.51 1.33
CA TYR A 235 22.62 -1.34 1.30
C TYR A 235 21.57 -0.87 2.32
N ILE A 236 21.97 -0.73 3.59
CA ILE A 236 21.04 -0.30 4.64
C ILE A 236 20.45 1.07 4.32
N LYS A 237 21.28 2.00 3.83
CA LYS A 237 20.84 3.34 3.44
C LYS A 237 19.82 3.30 2.32
N GLU A 238 20.05 2.53 1.26
CA GLU A 238 19.10 2.38 0.15
C GLU A 238 17.77 1.78 0.64
N CYS A 239 17.79 0.69 1.41
CA CYS A 239 16.58 0.12 1.98
C CYS A 239 15.84 1.07 2.94
N GLN A 240 16.59 1.89 3.70
CA GLN A 240 15.98 2.94 4.51
C GLN A 240 15.31 3.99 3.63
N MET A 241 15.95 4.46 2.55
CA MET A 241 15.34 5.40 1.62
C MET A 241 14.10 4.80 0.95
N ASP A 242 14.13 3.52 0.56
CA ASP A 242 12.98 2.79 0.02
C ASP A 242 11.78 2.83 0.97
N ILE A 243 11.99 2.53 2.26
CA ILE A 243 10.95 2.57 3.30
C ILE A 243 10.36 3.99 3.48
N PHE A 244 11.18 5.03 3.28
CA PHE A 244 10.75 6.42 3.47
C PHE A 244 10.09 7.04 2.23
N ILE A 245 10.54 6.67 1.03
CA ILE A 245 9.93 7.07 -0.24
C ILE A 245 8.69 6.23 -0.55
N ASP A 246 8.60 5.04 0.06
CA ASP A 246 7.60 4.01 -0.20
C ASP A 246 6.25 4.59 -0.65
N GLU A 247 5.85 4.16 -1.85
CA GLU A 247 4.56 4.47 -2.46
C GLU A 247 3.40 4.07 -1.52
N ASP A 248 3.62 3.14 -0.58
CA ASP A 248 2.58 2.67 0.35
C ASP A 248 2.50 3.45 1.67
N ASP A 249 3.28 4.52 1.89
CA ASP A 249 3.36 5.19 3.20
C ASP A 249 3.66 4.20 4.34
N TYR A 250 4.47 3.19 4.05
CA TYR A 250 4.70 2.02 4.91
C TYR A 250 5.02 2.39 6.36
N GLU A 251 5.86 3.40 6.62
CA GLU A 251 6.08 3.89 7.99
C GLU A 251 4.87 4.61 8.61
N LYS A 252 4.06 5.35 7.84
CA LYS A 252 2.82 5.97 8.36
C LYS A 252 1.74 4.93 8.63
N TYR A 253 1.77 3.80 7.94
CA TYR A 253 0.89 2.66 8.13
C TYR A 253 1.32 1.84 9.35
N PHE A 254 2.59 1.42 9.39
CA PHE A 254 3.20 0.69 10.51
C PHE A 254 3.42 1.53 11.77
N LYS A 255 3.16 2.85 11.78
CA LYS A 255 3.07 3.62 13.03
C LYS A 255 1.99 3.07 13.96
N HIS A 256 0.97 2.43 13.39
CA HIS A 256 -0.13 1.79 14.13
C HIS A 256 0.22 0.36 14.57
N ASP A 257 1.31 -0.21 14.02
CA ASP A 257 1.78 -1.53 14.39
C ASP A 257 2.64 -1.45 15.66
N ARG A 258 2.19 -2.19 16.68
CA ARG A 258 2.76 -2.32 18.01
C ARG A 258 3.28 -3.74 18.25
N SER A 259 3.42 -4.53 17.19
CA SER A 259 3.90 -5.91 17.28
C SER A 259 5.34 -5.99 17.80
N PHE A 260 6.17 -4.99 17.50
CA PHE A 260 7.60 -5.01 17.79
C PHE A 260 8.07 -3.76 18.53
N GLU A 261 9.12 -3.93 19.34
CA GLU A 261 9.74 -2.84 20.09
C GLU A 261 10.73 -2.06 19.22
N LYS A 262 10.79 -0.74 19.42
CA LYS A 262 11.82 0.10 18.81
C LYS A 262 13.18 -0.17 19.43
N THR A 263 14.20 -0.26 18.58
CA THR A 263 15.60 -0.42 18.97
C THR A 263 16.15 0.93 19.43
N PRO A 264 16.62 1.07 20.68
CA PRO A 264 17.24 2.30 21.14
C PRO A 264 18.49 2.64 20.32
N GLY A 265 18.62 3.90 19.91
CA GLY A 265 19.80 4.37 19.17
C GLY A 265 19.88 3.93 17.71
N HIS A 266 18.76 3.49 17.11
CA HIS A 266 18.67 3.26 15.67
C HIS A 266 19.05 4.53 14.89
N GLN A 267 19.82 4.36 13.81
CA GLN A 267 20.37 5.45 13.01
C GLN A 267 19.75 5.45 11.61
N ILE A 268 19.34 6.63 11.16
CA ILE A 268 19.00 6.89 9.75
C ILE A 268 20.28 7.30 9.02
N LEU A 269 20.61 6.60 7.93
CA LEU A 269 21.88 6.72 7.21
C LEU A 269 21.83 7.67 6.01
N PHE A 270 20.70 8.33 5.78
CA PHE A 270 20.51 9.28 4.68
C PHE A 270 20.09 10.66 5.17
N THR A 271 20.37 11.67 4.35
CA THR A 271 19.88 13.04 4.55
C THR A 271 18.63 13.31 3.70
N SER A 272 17.87 14.36 4.02
CA SER A 272 16.71 14.76 3.22
C SER A 272 17.06 15.11 1.76
N GLU A 273 18.28 15.61 1.51
CA GLU A 273 18.75 15.92 0.16
C GLU A 273 18.97 14.64 -0.64
N GLU A 274 19.62 13.65 -0.03
CA GLU A 274 19.87 12.33 -0.64
C GLU A 274 18.56 11.59 -0.92
N LEU A 275 17.57 11.69 -0.03
CA LEU A 275 16.23 11.12 -0.25
C LEU A 275 15.57 11.77 -1.48
N SER A 276 15.63 13.09 -1.62
CA SER A 276 15.06 13.80 -2.77
C SER A 276 15.77 13.45 -4.08
N GLU A 277 17.07 13.20 -4.05
CA GLU A 277 17.81 12.72 -5.23
C GLU A 277 17.43 11.29 -5.58
N TYR A 278 17.29 10.41 -4.58
CA TYR A 278 16.88 9.03 -4.77
C TYR A 278 15.47 8.93 -5.37
N GLU A 279 14.52 9.75 -4.90
CA GLU A 279 13.15 9.81 -5.44
C GLU A 279 13.14 10.13 -6.95
N LYS A 280 14.04 11.00 -7.43
CA LYS A 280 14.14 11.35 -8.87
C LYS A 280 14.71 10.22 -9.74
N LEU A 281 15.36 9.23 -9.16
CA LEU A 281 15.85 8.06 -9.90
C LEU A 281 14.73 7.05 -10.16
N LEU A 282 13.68 7.07 -9.34
CA LEU A 282 12.54 6.17 -9.40
C LEU A 282 11.39 6.71 -10.27
N PHE A 283 11.30 8.03 -10.50
CA PHE A 283 10.19 8.72 -11.19
C PHE A 283 10.63 9.69 -12.28
#